data_AF-A0AAC9J500-F1
#
_entry.id   AF-A0AAC9J500-F1
#
_cell.length_a   1.000
_cell.length_b   1.000
_cell.length_c   1.000
_cell.angle_alpha   90.00
_cell.angle_beta   90.00
_cell.angle_gamma   90.00
#
_symmetry.space_group_name_H-M   'P 1'
#
loop_
_entity.id
_entity.type
_entity.pdbx_description
1 polymer ?
#
loop_
_entity_poly.entity_id
_entity_poly.type
_entity_poly.pdbx_seq_one_letter_code
_entity_poly.pdbx_strand_id
1 'polypeptide(L)'
;MKKITLLTLLLPCLFLNGYSVSLDSYLSYVEQKFDKSTSTEAKRYEVIKPLNIKYLSEVSSIEDIDESQLVVEDFKTISFSNALALAIASTDMEKSQKFLQVIDDVNDDKLASSAGYKKLAGLPHVAVNPIEQLKIFDKQAKLDSAYAKRMLEIIDLLAQREANFNMSGKVNYNGHSYIYNNTPLVYAESVSSYYSSDLKPQYELMTRAILYGADPKLYDKVYKSSRCLTEYYKGGLKNLKPLILEYYAQLSINPIKSKKVKLAESVLVYQDISKIIEAIDKKQSNSSVHKTAPKAVNKVSSQSDNESTPKAVTEVSSSLCCSIL
;
A
#
# COMPACT_ATOMS: atom_id res chain seq x y z
N MET A 1 -36.16 30.29 39.33
CA MET A 1 -36.42 29.61 38.03
C MET A 1 -35.35 30.04 37.02
N LYS A 2 -35.17 29.30 35.90
CA LYS A 2 -34.09 29.40 34.88
C LYS A 2 -32.74 28.73 35.25
N LYS A 3 -32.70 27.40 35.19
CA LYS A 3 -31.46 26.57 35.06
C LYS A 3 -31.67 25.35 34.12
N ILE A 4 -32.59 25.42 33.17
CA ILE A 4 -32.97 24.29 32.29
C ILE A 4 -32.98 24.74 30.82
N THR A 5 -31.84 25.26 30.34
CA THR A 5 -31.79 25.84 28.97
C THR A 5 -30.44 25.64 28.26
N LEU A 6 -29.38 25.21 28.95
CA LEU A 6 -28.09 24.92 28.31
C LEU A 6 -27.93 23.44 27.97
N LEU A 7 -28.35 22.53 28.86
CA LEU A 7 -28.22 21.08 28.66
C LEU A 7 -29.09 20.57 27.50
N THR A 8 -30.32 21.10 27.37
CA THR A 8 -31.25 20.80 26.28
C THR A 8 -30.87 21.42 24.94
N LEU A 9 -30.00 22.44 24.91
CA LEU A 9 -29.44 22.99 23.67
C LEU A 9 -28.21 22.21 23.18
N LEU A 10 -27.47 21.56 24.09
CA LEU A 10 -26.26 20.80 23.76
C LEU A 10 -26.56 19.35 23.36
N LEU A 11 -27.64 18.73 23.85
CA LEU A 11 -28.04 17.38 23.46
C LEU A 11 -28.21 17.22 21.94
N PRO A 12 -28.98 18.06 21.22
CA PRO A 12 -29.13 17.92 19.76
C PRO A 12 -27.80 18.01 19.01
N CYS A 13 -26.86 18.84 19.48
CA CYS A 13 -25.53 18.96 18.87
C CYS A 13 -24.66 17.70 19.05
N LEU A 14 -24.94 16.86 20.05
CA LEU A 14 -24.29 15.53 20.24
C LEU A 14 -24.94 14.42 19.39
N PHE A 15 -26.15 14.63 18.87
CA PHE A 15 -26.87 13.68 18.01
C PHE A 15 -26.94 14.11 16.53
N LEU A 16 -26.50 15.32 16.19
CA LEU A 16 -26.46 15.84 14.81
C LEU A 16 -25.25 15.34 13.99
N ASN A 17 -24.22 14.82 14.66
CA ASN A 17 -23.24 13.95 14.00
C ASN A 17 -23.83 12.54 13.98
N GLY A 18 -24.48 12.18 12.87
CA GLY A 18 -25.03 10.84 12.69
C GLY A 18 -23.94 9.79 12.92
N TYR A 19 -24.10 8.99 13.97
CA TYR A 19 -23.32 7.78 14.16
C TYR A 19 -23.54 6.94 12.90
N SER A 20 -22.50 6.83 12.10
CA SER A 20 -22.40 5.91 10.97
C SER A 20 -21.31 4.92 11.32
N VAL A 21 -21.42 3.69 10.82
CA VAL A 21 -20.41 2.66 11.02
C VAL A 21 -19.06 3.18 10.52
N SER A 22 -18.12 3.36 11.46
CA SER A 22 -16.76 3.76 11.11
C SER A 22 -16.07 2.60 10.37
N LEU A 23 -15.16 2.93 9.46
CA LEU A 23 -14.44 1.92 8.68
C LEU A 23 -13.67 0.94 9.59
N ASP A 24 -13.04 1.41 10.66
CA ASP A 24 -12.34 0.53 11.61
C ASP A 24 -13.29 -0.37 12.41
N SER A 25 -14.45 0.16 12.82
CA SER A 25 -15.50 -0.64 13.47
C SER A 25 -15.99 -1.75 12.55
N TYR A 26 -16.17 -1.47 11.25
CA TYR A 26 -16.56 -2.47 10.26
C TYR A 26 -15.46 -3.52 10.01
N LEU A 27 -14.22 -3.09 9.82
CA LEU A 27 -13.11 -4.02 9.62
C LEU A 27 -12.90 -4.93 10.84
N SER A 28 -13.11 -4.42 12.05
CA SER A 28 -13.09 -5.19 13.30
C SER A 28 -14.25 -6.20 13.39
N TYR A 29 -15.44 -5.85 12.88
CA TYR A 29 -16.56 -6.79 12.76
C TYR A 29 -16.26 -7.93 11.77
N VAL A 30 -15.70 -7.62 10.60
CA VAL A 30 -15.27 -8.63 9.62
C VAL A 30 -14.17 -9.52 10.20
N GLU A 31 -13.22 -8.95 10.93
CA GLU A 31 -12.16 -9.71 11.62
C GLU A 31 -12.73 -10.71 12.63
N GLN A 32 -13.73 -10.32 13.44
CA GLN A 32 -14.40 -11.25 14.35
C GLN A 32 -15.10 -12.40 13.61
N LYS A 33 -15.70 -12.15 12.45
CA LYS A 33 -16.32 -13.20 11.61
C LYS A 33 -15.26 -14.13 10.99
N PHE A 34 -14.16 -13.56 10.52
CA PHE A 34 -13.00 -14.29 10.00
C PHE A 34 -12.38 -15.20 11.06
N ASP A 35 -12.26 -14.75 12.32
CA ASP A 35 -11.69 -15.55 13.40
C ASP A 35 -12.64 -16.65 13.89
N LYS A 36 -13.95 -16.39 13.93
CA LYS A 36 -14.98 -17.39 14.27
C LYS A 36 -15.17 -18.46 13.19
N SER A 37 -14.81 -18.17 11.94
CA SER A 37 -14.96 -19.09 10.81
C SER A 37 -13.96 -20.24 10.87
N THR A 38 -14.42 -21.48 10.66
CA THR A 38 -13.57 -22.68 10.76
C THR A 38 -12.95 -23.12 9.43
N SER A 39 -13.53 -22.73 8.29
CA SER A 39 -13.01 -23.08 6.95
C SER A 39 -12.33 -21.89 6.26
N THR A 40 -11.28 -22.17 5.49
CA THR A 40 -10.59 -21.16 4.66
C THR A 40 -11.54 -20.49 3.67
N GLU A 41 -12.52 -21.22 3.13
CA GLU A 41 -13.49 -20.69 2.18
C GLU A 41 -14.46 -19.69 2.83
N ALA A 42 -14.94 -19.97 4.06
CA ALA A 42 -15.76 -19.01 4.80
C ALA A 42 -14.96 -17.74 5.17
N LYS A 43 -13.69 -17.91 5.59
CA LYS A 43 -12.78 -16.79 5.83
C LYS A 43 -12.54 -15.95 4.57
N ARG A 44 -12.31 -16.61 3.43
CA ARG A 44 -12.16 -15.96 2.12
C ARG A 44 -13.42 -15.20 1.74
N TYR A 45 -14.59 -15.81 1.88
CA TYR A 45 -15.87 -15.16 1.60
C TYR A 45 -16.06 -13.87 2.40
N GLU A 46 -15.86 -13.87 3.72
CA GLU A 46 -16.04 -12.67 4.54
C GLU A 46 -15.12 -11.51 4.14
N VAL A 47 -13.91 -11.78 3.64
CA VAL A 47 -12.95 -10.72 3.24
C VAL A 47 -13.11 -10.26 1.79
N ILE A 48 -13.65 -11.09 0.89
CA ILE A 48 -13.83 -10.76 -0.54
C ILE A 48 -15.27 -10.49 -0.98
N LYS A 49 -16.29 -10.78 -0.15
CA LYS A 49 -17.69 -10.59 -0.53
C LYS A 49 -17.95 -9.14 -0.97
N PRO A 50 -18.68 -8.91 -2.07
CA PRO A 50 -18.86 -7.58 -2.62
C PRO A 50 -19.91 -6.79 -1.81
N LEU A 51 -19.43 -5.78 -1.11
CA LEU A 51 -20.18 -4.98 -0.15
C LEU A 51 -20.91 -3.83 -0.86
N ASN A 52 -22.14 -3.55 -0.44
CA ASN A 52 -22.93 -2.38 -0.81
C ASN A 52 -22.38 -1.19 -0.04
N ILE A 53 -21.45 -0.49 -0.67
CA ILE A 53 -20.67 0.53 0.03
C ILE A 53 -21.49 1.77 0.35
N LYS A 54 -22.53 2.06 -0.44
CA LYS A 54 -23.50 3.10 -0.11
C LYS A 54 -24.24 2.74 1.19
N TYR A 55 -24.85 1.56 1.24
CA TYR A 55 -25.56 1.08 2.43
C TYR A 55 -24.66 1.09 3.67
N LEU A 56 -23.44 0.56 3.56
CA LEU A 56 -22.50 0.51 4.67
C LEU A 56 -22.10 1.91 5.20
N SER A 57 -22.12 2.95 4.35
CA SER A 57 -21.91 4.35 4.78
C SER A 57 -23.14 5.01 5.43
N GLU A 58 -24.32 4.39 5.31
CA GLU A 58 -25.61 4.91 5.81
C GLU A 58 -26.08 4.18 7.08
N VAL A 59 -25.55 2.98 7.40
CA VAL A 59 -25.88 2.20 8.60
C VAL A 59 -25.34 2.86 9.88
N SER A 60 -26.18 2.89 10.92
CA SER A 60 -25.89 3.55 12.20
C SER A 60 -25.00 2.77 13.16
N SER A 61 -25.17 1.45 13.25
CA SER A 61 -24.41 0.58 14.15
C SER A 61 -24.10 -0.76 13.52
N ILE A 62 -23.06 -1.44 14.02
CA ILE A 62 -22.65 -2.77 13.53
C ILE A 62 -23.76 -3.81 13.75
N GLU A 63 -24.54 -3.64 14.81
CA GLU A 63 -25.68 -4.48 15.19
C GLU A 63 -26.88 -4.32 14.24
N ASP A 64 -26.96 -3.19 13.52
CA ASP A 64 -28.05 -2.88 12.58
C ASP A 64 -27.74 -3.36 11.14
N ILE A 65 -26.60 -4.03 10.92
CA ILE A 65 -26.19 -4.53 9.60
C ILE A 65 -27.09 -5.69 9.16
N ASP A 66 -27.91 -5.41 8.15
CA ASP A 66 -28.65 -6.40 7.38
C ASP A 66 -27.75 -6.95 6.26
N GLU A 67 -27.29 -8.19 6.42
CA GLU A 67 -26.44 -8.87 5.43
C GLU A 67 -27.09 -8.97 4.03
N SER A 68 -28.43 -8.96 3.93
CA SER A 68 -29.15 -8.99 2.65
C SER A 68 -29.10 -7.66 1.89
N GLN A 69 -28.84 -6.55 2.59
CA GLN A 69 -28.59 -5.23 1.99
C GLN A 69 -27.09 -4.93 1.86
N LEU A 70 -26.26 -5.55 2.72
CA LEU A 70 -24.81 -5.43 2.70
C LEU A 70 -24.18 -6.13 1.51
N VAL A 71 -24.63 -7.32 1.10
CA VAL A 71 -24.02 -8.04 -0.03
C VAL A 71 -24.74 -7.67 -1.32
N VAL A 72 -23.99 -7.21 -2.34
CA VAL A 72 -24.54 -6.88 -3.66
C VAL A 72 -24.51 -8.10 -4.57
N GLU A 73 -25.55 -8.29 -5.37
CA GLU A 73 -25.56 -9.26 -6.49
C GLU A 73 -25.52 -8.58 -7.87
N ASP A 74 -26.08 -7.37 -8.04
CA ASP A 74 -25.97 -6.58 -9.29
C ASP A 74 -25.03 -5.37 -9.16
N PHE A 75 -23.80 -5.54 -9.66
CA PHE A 75 -22.72 -4.55 -9.63
C PHE A 75 -22.74 -3.57 -10.81
N LYS A 76 -23.78 -3.54 -11.66
CA LYS A 76 -23.80 -2.64 -12.83
C LYS A 76 -24.03 -1.18 -12.45
N THR A 77 -24.81 -0.94 -11.40
CA THR A 77 -25.30 0.37 -10.97
C THR A 77 -24.87 0.73 -9.55
N ILE A 78 -24.55 -0.27 -8.71
CA ILE A 78 -24.18 -0.10 -7.31
C ILE A 78 -22.66 -0.08 -7.16
N SER A 79 -22.14 0.94 -6.47
CA SER A 79 -20.73 1.03 -6.07
C SER A 79 -20.44 -0.03 -5.01
N PHE A 80 -19.41 -0.83 -5.21
CA PHE A 80 -19.05 -1.94 -4.33
C PHE A 80 -17.55 -1.98 -4.00
N SER A 81 -17.20 -2.63 -2.91
CA SER A 81 -15.83 -2.94 -2.52
C SER A 81 -15.82 -4.22 -1.70
N ASN A 82 -14.68 -4.60 -1.14
CA ASN A 82 -14.58 -5.75 -0.24
C ASN A 82 -13.72 -5.39 0.98
N ALA A 83 -13.83 -6.15 2.07
CA ALA A 83 -13.18 -5.80 3.32
C ALA A 83 -11.64 -5.78 3.22
N LEU A 84 -11.05 -6.61 2.35
CA LEU A 84 -9.61 -6.58 2.07
C LEU A 84 -9.18 -5.27 1.36
N ALA A 85 -9.89 -4.87 0.30
CA ALA A 85 -9.63 -3.60 -0.38
C ALA A 85 -9.80 -2.39 0.57
N LEU A 86 -10.77 -2.46 1.49
CA LEU A 86 -11.00 -1.45 2.51
C LEU A 86 -9.90 -1.43 3.60
N ALA A 87 -9.38 -2.58 4.03
CA ALA A 87 -8.24 -2.66 4.97
C ALA A 87 -6.93 -2.13 4.35
N ILE A 88 -6.72 -2.43 3.06
CA ILE A 88 -5.64 -1.86 2.26
C ILE A 88 -5.80 -0.34 2.21
N ALA A 89 -6.99 0.16 1.86
CA ALA A 89 -7.28 1.59 1.80
C ALA A 89 -7.22 2.32 3.16
N SER A 90 -7.46 1.66 4.29
CA SER A 90 -7.30 2.28 5.62
C SER A 90 -5.85 2.32 6.11
N THR A 91 -4.90 1.73 5.38
CA THR A 91 -3.51 1.45 5.83
C THR A 91 -3.44 0.53 7.06
N ASP A 92 -4.47 -0.28 7.30
CA ASP A 92 -4.46 -1.27 8.38
C ASP A 92 -3.60 -2.46 7.97
N MET A 93 -2.31 -2.38 8.31
CA MET A 93 -1.32 -3.40 7.99
C MET A 93 -1.64 -4.76 8.61
N GLU A 94 -2.16 -4.79 9.84
CA GLU A 94 -2.45 -6.03 10.57
C GLU A 94 -3.62 -6.76 9.93
N LYS A 95 -4.76 -6.09 9.75
CA LYS A 95 -5.94 -6.67 9.08
C LYS A 95 -5.64 -6.98 7.61
N SER A 96 -4.87 -6.14 6.90
CA SER A 96 -4.45 -6.44 5.52
C SER A 96 -3.61 -7.72 5.42
N GLN A 97 -2.59 -7.88 6.29
CA GLN A 97 -1.78 -9.09 6.31
C GLN A 97 -2.61 -10.32 6.69
N LYS A 98 -3.48 -10.21 7.70
CA LYS A 98 -4.36 -11.28 8.17
C LYS A 98 -5.34 -11.74 7.09
N PHE A 99 -6.04 -10.81 6.44
CA PHE A 99 -6.99 -11.13 5.36
C PHE A 99 -6.28 -11.70 4.13
N LEU A 100 -5.06 -11.23 3.79
CA LEU A 100 -4.26 -11.81 2.71
C LEU A 100 -3.80 -13.25 2.99
N GLN A 101 -3.86 -13.78 4.23
CA GLN A 101 -3.48 -15.18 4.50
C GLN A 101 -4.40 -16.20 3.81
N VAL A 102 -5.65 -15.83 3.51
CA VAL A 102 -6.64 -16.71 2.86
C VAL A 102 -6.82 -16.41 1.37
N ILE A 103 -5.95 -15.59 0.77
CA ILE A 103 -5.98 -15.19 -0.65
C ILE A 103 -4.76 -15.78 -1.37
N ASP A 104 -5.01 -16.61 -2.39
CA ASP A 104 -3.96 -17.30 -3.15
C ASP A 104 -3.30 -16.37 -4.17
N ASP A 105 -4.12 -15.65 -4.95
CA ASP A 105 -3.69 -14.68 -5.97
C ASP A 105 -4.30 -13.30 -5.67
N VAL A 106 -3.44 -12.30 -5.45
CA VAL A 106 -3.85 -10.90 -5.21
C VAL A 106 -4.32 -10.18 -6.47
N ASN A 107 -4.27 -10.86 -7.62
CA ASN A 107 -4.71 -10.38 -8.92
C ASN A 107 -6.07 -10.95 -9.36
N ASP A 108 -6.70 -11.83 -8.58
CA ASP A 108 -8.02 -12.39 -8.89
C ASP A 108 -9.05 -11.27 -9.09
N ASP A 109 -9.76 -11.29 -10.22
CA ASP A 109 -10.83 -10.33 -10.54
C ASP A 109 -11.86 -10.21 -9.42
N LYS A 110 -12.10 -11.28 -8.65
CA LYS A 110 -13.00 -11.32 -7.48
C LYS A 110 -12.62 -10.31 -6.38
N LEU A 111 -11.36 -9.88 -6.34
CA LEU A 111 -10.84 -8.89 -5.38
C LEU A 111 -11.05 -7.45 -5.83
N ALA A 112 -11.62 -7.23 -7.02
CA ALA A 112 -11.90 -5.90 -7.52
C ALA A 112 -12.97 -5.18 -6.70
N SER A 113 -12.85 -3.85 -6.70
CA SER A 113 -13.84 -2.90 -6.22
C SER A 113 -14.30 -2.01 -7.38
N SER A 114 -15.43 -1.34 -7.22
CA SER A 114 -15.92 -0.34 -8.17
C SER A 114 -16.58 0.84 -7.46
N ALA A 115 -16.15 2.06 -7.79
CA ALA A 115 -16.89 3.27 -7.44
C ALA A 115 -18.21 3.41 -8.24
N GLY A 116 -18.49 2.51 -9.20
CA GLY A 116 -19.69 2.46 -10.04
C GLY A 116 -19.37 2.47 -11.53
N TYR A 117 -20.41 2.51 -12.37
CA TYR A 117 -20.31 2.71 -13.84
C TYR A 117 -19.39 1.72 -14.58
N LYS A 118 -19.44 0.43 -14.23
CA LYS A 118 -18.70 -0.69 -14.88
C LYS A 118 -17.17 -0.57 -14.87
N LYS A 119 -16.60 0.30 -14.03
CA LYS A 119 -15.16 0.54 -13.91
C LYS A 119 -14.61 -0.20 -12.70
N LEU A 120 -13.73 -1.16 -12.92
CA LEU A 120 -13.08 -1.91 -11.84
C LEU A 120 -11.73 -1.30 -11.43
N ALA A 121 -11.39 -1.49 -10.16
CA ALA A 121 -10.11 -1.20 -9.53
C ALA A 121 -9.71 -2.42 -8.69
N GLY A 122 -8.59 -3.07 -9.02
CA GLY A 122 -8.06 -4.18 -8.22
C GLY A 122 -7.27 -3.68 -7.00
N LEU A 123 -6.77 -4.60 -6.17
CA LEU A 123 -5.91 -4.25 -5.05
C LEU A 123 -4.69 -3.38 -5.45
N PRO A 124 -4.02 -3.59 -6.60
CA PRO A 124 -2.95 -2.71 -7.06
C PRO A 124 -3.43 -1.27 -7.32
N HIS A 125 -4.63 -1.08 -7.88
CA HIS A 125 -5.23 0.25 -8.10
C HIS A 125 -5.55 0.95 -6.78
N VAL A 126 -6.14 0.22 -5.83
CA VAL A 126 -6.49 0.75 -4.50
C VAL A 126 -5.23 1.16 -3.72
N ALA A 127 -4.16 0.37 -3.77
CA ALA A 127 -2.93 0.70 -3.06
C ALA A 127 -2.18 1.91 -3.63
N VAL A 128 -2.22 2.14 -4.95
CA VAL A 128 -1.61 3.34 -5.53
C VAL A 128 -2.49 4.57 -5.45
N ASN A 129 -3.82 4.43 -5.38
CA ASN A 129 -4.73 5.53 -5.06
C ASN A 129 -5.93 5.05 -4.20
N PRO A 130 -5.81 5.15 -2.86
CA PRO A 130 -6.84 4.70 -1.93
C PRO A 130 -7.95 5.73 -1.71
N ILE A 131 -7.85 6.93 -2.29
CA ILE A 131 -8.69 8.07 -1.86
C ILE A 131 -10.16 7.90 -2.26
N GLU A 132 -10.47 7.19 -3.35
CA GLU A 132 -11.86 6.84 -3.69
C GLU A 132 -12.48 5.93 -2.61
N GLN A 133 -11.72 4.94 -2.13
CA GLN A 133 -12.16 3.99 -1.11
C GLN A 133 -12.35 4.67 0.26
N LEU A 134 -11.51 5.65 0.60
CA LEU A 134 -11.66 6.42 1.84
C LEU A 134 -12.81 7.43 1.78
N LYS A 135 -13.02 8.11 0.65
CA LYS A 135 -14.02 9.19 0.50
C LYS A 135 -15.48 8.73 0.58
N ILE A 136 -15.70 7.42 0.53
CA ILE A 136 -16.93 6.74 0.91
C ILE A 136 -17.29 7.04 2.38
N PHE A 137 -16.36 6.82 3.30
CA PHE A 137 -16.59 6.90 4.74
C PHE A 137 -16.26 8.30 5.28
N ASP A 138 -15.21 8.93 4.78
CA ASP A 138 -14.82 10.30 5.14
C ASP A 138 -14.61 11.16 3.90
N LYS A 139 -15.58 12.05 3.62
CA LYS A 139 -15.51 13.02 2.52
C LYS A 139 -14.28 13.93 2.64
N GLN A 140 -13.78 14.17 3.85
CA GLN A 140 -12.59 14.99 4.13
C GLN A 140 -11.26 14.23 3.97
N ALA A 141 -11.28 12.92 3.71
CA ALA A 141 -10.10 12.10 3.54
C ALA A 141 -9.15 12.69 2.49
N LYS A 142 -7.86 12.72 2.83
CA LYS A 142 -6.76 13.32 2.07
C LYS A 142 -5.55 12.40 2.12
N LEU A 143 -4.74 12.44 1.07
CA LEU A 143 -3.47 11.74 1.00
C LEU A 143 -2.36 12.65 1.55
N ASP A 144 -2.11 12.59 2.86
CA ASP A 144 -0.96 13.27 3.47
C ASP A 144 0.30 12.39 3.51
N SER A 145 1.45 12.98 3.83
CA SER A 145 2.75 12.28 3.84
C SER A 145 2.85 11.18 4.91
N ALA A 146 2.17 11.32 6.05
CA ALA A 146 2.20 10.32 7.12
C ALA A 146 1.35 9.10 6.76
N TYR A 147 0.22 9.33 6.09
CA TYR A 147 -0.61 8.31 5.48
C TYR A 147 0.13 7.61 4.33
N ALA A 148 0.73 8.37 3.39
CA ALA A 148 1.45 7.82 2.25
C ALA A 148 2.60 6.90 2.70
N LYS A 149 3.34 7.27 3.76
CA LYS A 149 4.37 6.42 4.36
C LYS A 149 3.85 5.03 4.77
N ARG A 150 2.64 4.92 5.34
CA ARG A 150 2.04 3.61 5.68
C ARG A 150 1.57 2.87 4.44
N MET A 151 0.98 3.57 3.47
CA MET A 151 0.55 2.97 2.20
C MET A 151 1.73 2.43 1.36
N LEU A 152 2.92 3.03 1.45
CA LEU A 152 4.15 2.48 0.84
C LEU A 152 4.48 1.06 1.36
N GLU A 153 4.17 0.76 2.63
CA GLU A 153 4.37 -0.58 3.19
C GLU A 153 3.32 -1.58 2.69
N ILE A 154 2.08 -1.12 2.45
CA ILE A 154 1.01 -1.92 1.82
C ILE A 154 1.37 -2.23 0.36
N ILE A 155 1.94 -1.28 -0.38
CA ILE A 155 2.46 -1.52 -1.74
C ILE A 155 3.60 -2.55 -1.72
N ASP A 156 4.51 -2.48 -0.73
CA ASP A 156 5.57 -3.49 -0.55
C ASP A 156 5.00 -4.89 -0.24
N LEU A 157 3.94 -4.98 0.58
CA LEU A 157 3.24 -6.23 0.90
C LEU A 157 2.59 -6.86 -0.33
N LEU A 158 1.88 -6.06 -1.13
CA LEU A 158 1.27 -6.51 -2.39
C LEU A 158 2.33 -6.93 -3.42
N ALA A 159 3.46 -6.21 -3.53
CA ALA A 159 4.55 -6.60 -4.41
C ALA A 159 5.22 -7.93 -4.00
N GLN A 160 5.33 -8.21 -2.69
CA GLN A 160 5.79 -9.51 -2.21
C GLN A 160 4.84 -10.65 -2.64
N ARG A 161 3.54 -10.38 -2.69
CA ARG A 161 2.47 -11.26 -3.21
C ARG A 161 2.29 -11.23 -4.73
N GLU A 162 3.21 -10.62 -5.48
CA GLU A 162 3.22 -10.61 -6.95
C GLU A 162 2.04 -9.86 -7.59
N ALA A 163 1.62 -8.78 -6.95
CA ALA A 163 0.66 -7.83 -7.48
C ALA A 163 1.08 -7.23 -8.84
N ASN A 164 0.18 -7.33 -9.81
CA ASN A 164 0.33 -6.81 -11.16
C ASN A 164 -0.01 -5.31 -11.20
N PHE A 165 0.99 -4.46 -10.99
CA PHE A 165 0.82 -3.00 -11.11
C PHE A 165 0.59 -2.49 -12.55
N ASN A 166 0.40 -3.39 -13.54
CA ASN A 166 -0.04 -3.10 -14.90
C ASN A 166 -1.46 -3.64 -15.21
N MET A 167 -2.18 -4.17 -14.22
CA MET A 167 -3.54 -4.71 -14.35
C MET A 167 -4.47 -3.74 -15.09
N SER A 168 -5.01 -4.18 -16.23
CA SER A 168 -5.82 -3.36 -17.13
C SER A 168 -6.59 -4.24 -18.11
N GLY A 169 -7.52 -3.64 -18.89
CA GLY A 169 -8.26 -4.33 -19.92
C GLY A 169 -9.63 -4.85 -19.47
N LYS A 170 -10.17 -5.81 -20.22
CA LYS A 170 -11.55 -6.30 -20.07
C LYS A 170 -11.57 -7.65 -19.34
N VAL A 171 -12.42 -7.78 -18.32
CA VAL A 171 -12.53 -8.99 -17.50
C VAL A 171 -13.97 -9.41 -17.30
N ASN A 172 -14.19 -10.68 -16.97
CA ASN A 172 -15.53 -11.26 -16.80
C ASN A 172 -15.78 -11.54 -15.30
N TYR A 173 -16.39 -10.58 -14.62
CA TYR A 173 -16.76 -10.67 -13.21
C TYR A 173 -18.21 -11.17 -13.10
N ASN A 174 -18.46 -12.28 -12.41
CA ASN A 174 -19.77 -12.89 -12.19
C ASN A 174 -20.67 -12.95 -13.47
N GLY A 175 -20.11 -13.45 -14.58
CA GLY A 175 -20.83 -13.59 -15.84
C GLY A 175 -21.09 -12.29 -16.61
N HIS A 176 -20.50 -11.18 -16.17
CA HIS A 176 -20.63 -9.87 -16.80
C HIS A 176 -19.26 -9.28 -17.19
N SER A 177 -19.22 -8.62 -18.34
CA SER A 177 -17.95 -8.13 -18.91
C SER A 177 -17.72 -6.69 -18.49
N TYR A 178 -16.73 -6.48 -17.62
CA TYR A 178 -16.29 -5.21 -17.06
C TYR A 178 -14.97 -4.75 -17.68
N ILE A 179 -14.58 -3.50 -17.41
CA ILE A 179 -13.30 -2.93 -17.86
C ILE A 179 -12.59 -2.37 -16.63
N TYR A 180 -11.33 -2.77 -16.41
CA TYR A 180 -10.44 -2.08 -15.48
C TYR A 180 -10.21 -0.66 -15.98
N ASN A 181 -10.54 0.31 -15.14
CA ASN A 181 -10.74 1.71 -15.52
C ASN A 181 -9.52 2.31 -16.27
N ASN A 182 -8.33 1.85 -15.92
CA ASN A 182 -7.01 2.18 -16.46
C ASN A 182 -5.98 1.20 -15.86
N THR A 183 -4.70 1.27 -16.24
CA THR A 183 -3.61 0.72 -15.39
C THR A 183 -3.57 1.47 -14.04
N PRO A 184 -3.06 0.86 -12.94
CA PRO A 184 -2.93 1.50 -11.64
C PRO A 184 -2.32 2.91 -11.66
N LEU A 185 -1.23 3.14 -12.42
CA LEU A 185 -0.60 4.47 -12.51
C LEU A 185 -1.49 5.54 -13.15
N VAL A 186 -2.14 5.21 -14.28
CA VAL A 186 -3.04 6.13 -14.98
C VAL A 186 -4.34 6.36 -14.16
N TYR A 187 -4.84 5.33 -13.47
CA TYR A 187 -5.93 5.48 -12.51
C TYR A 187 -5.54 6.48 -11.41
N ALA A 188 -4.34 6.32 -10.81
CA ALA A 188 -3.84 7.21 -9.77
C ALA A 188 -3.79 8.68 -10.22
N GLU A 189 -3.22 8.98 -11.40
CA GLU A 189 -3.18 10.33 -11.99
C GLU A 189 -4.60 10.90 -12.20
N SER A 190 -5.50 10.10 -12.76
CA SER A 190 -6.85 10.57 -13.13
C SER A 190 -7.71 11.01 -11.94
N VAL A 191 -7.38 10.50 -10.76
CA VAL A 191 -8.10 10.72 -9.49
C VAL A 191 -7.38 11.76 -8.63
N SER A 192 -6.04 11.72 -8.55
CA SER A 192 -5.27 12.62 -7.69
C SER A 192 -5.42 14.10 -8.07
N SER A 193 -5.44 14.41 -9.38
CA SER A 193 -5.60 15.77 -9.89
C SER A 193 -6.93 16.42 -9.52
N TYR A 194 -7.93 15.62 -9.11
CA TYR A 194 -9.26 16.10 -8.71
C TYR A 194 -9.37 16.33 -7.19
N TYR A 195 -8.55 15.67 -6.37
CA TYR A 195 -8.71 15.63 -4.92
C TYR A 195 -7.58 16.27 -4.09
N SER A 196 -6.43 16.61 -4.69
CA SER A 196 -5.34 17.27 -3.95
C SER A 196 -4.63 18.36 -4.76
N SER A 197 -4.26 19.44 -4.08
CA SER A 197 -3.36 20.48 -4.60
C SER A 197 -1.88 20.17 -4.37
N ASP A 198 -1.55 19.32 -3.37
CA ASP A 198 -0.24 18.72 -3.22
C ASP A 198 -0.26 17.28 -3.76
N LEU A 199 0.51 17.06 -4.83
CA LEU A 199 0.63 15.78 -5.50
C LEU A 199 1.85 14.97 -5.03
N LYS A 200 2.71 15.51 -4.15
CA LYS A 200 3.91 14.80 -3.69
C LYS A 200 3.58 13.44 -3.06
N PRO A 201 2.64 13.29 -2.12
CA PRO A 201 2.31 11.99 -1.54
C PRO A 201 1.83 10.98 -2.59
N GLN A 202 1.15 11.45 -3.64
CA GLN A 202 0.73 10.60 -4.76
C GLN A 202 1.93 10.13 -5.60
N TYR A 203 2.90 11.01 -5.86
CA TYR A 203 4.13 10.67 -6.57
C TYR A 203 4.93 9.59 -5.83
N GLU A 204 4.96 9.63 -4.50
CA GLU A 204 5.63 8.62 -3.68
C GLU A 204 5.02 7.23 -3.90
N LEU A 205 3.68 7.11 -3.84
CA LEU A 205 2.97 5.83 -4.10
C LEU A 205 3.19 5.32 -5.52
N MET A 206 3.06 6.20 -6.52
CA MET A 206 3.25 5.84 -7.94
C MET A 206 4.70 5.40 -8.21
N THR A 207 5.68 6.09 -7.63
CA THR A 207 7.10 5.72 -7.72
C THR A 207 7.34 4.32 -7.15
N ARG A 208 6.72 3.98 -6.01
CA ARG A 208 6.88 2.64 -5.43
C ARG A 208 6.29 1.55 -6.31
N ALA A 209 5.14 1.77 -6.93
CA ALA A 209 4.59 0.84 -7.92
C ALA A 209 5.49 0.71 -9.17
N ILE A 210 6.10 1.80 -9.65
CA ILE A 210 7.07 1.76 -10.76
C ILE A 210 8.28 0.87 -10.42
N LEU A 211 8.80 0.96 -9.20
CA LEU A 211 9.90 0.09 -8.72
C LEU A 211 9.51 -1.39 -8.73
N TYR A 212 8.23 -1.71 -8.53
CA TYR A 212 7.68 -3.08 -8.66
C TYR A 212 7.11 -3.40 -10.05
N GLY A 213 7.50 -2.63 -11.07
CA GLY A 213 7.26 -2.96 -12.48
C GLY A 213 6.00 -2.37 -13.11
N ALA A 214 5.34 -1.42 -12.45
CA ALA A 214 4.37 -0.57 -13.12
C ALA A 214 5.05 0.22 -14.25
N ASP A 215 4.53 0.15 -15.48
CA ASP A 215 5.11 0.76 -16.66
C ASP A 215 4.40 2.10 -17.00
N PRO A 216 5.06 3.26 -16.88
CA PRO A 216 4.47 4.55 -17.22
C PRO A 216 4.08 4.77 -18.69
N LYS A 217 4.49 3.88 -19.61
CA LYS A 217 4.05 3.87 -21.01
C LYS A 217 2.80 3.03 -21.25
N LEU A 218 2.41 2.17 -20.30
CA LEU A 218 1.16 1.40 -20.43
C LEU A 218 -0.02 2.28 -20.02
N TYR A 219 -0.79 2.67 -21.02
CA TYR A 219 -2.16 3.19 -20.87
C TYR A 219 -3.15 2.14 -21.38
N ASP A 220 -4.40 2.21 -20.94
CA ASP A 220 -5.42 1.26 -21.40
C ASP A 220 -5.64 1.39 -22.93
N LYS A 221 -5.40 0.30 -23.66
CA LYS A 221 -5.56 0.24 -25.11
C LYS A 221 -7.01 0.04 -25.57
N VAL A 222 -7.93 -0.30 -24.66
CA VAL A 222 -9.34 -0.60 -25.00
C VAL A 222 -10.07 0.63 -25.56
N TYR A 223 -9.76 1.83 -25.04
CA TYR A 223 -10.22 3.08 -25.63
C TYR A 223 -9.06 3.82 -26.32
N LYS A 224 -9.23 4.17 -27.61
CA LYS A 224 -8.32 5.08 -28.34
C LYS A 224 -8.29 6.51 -27.75
N SER A 225 -9.13 6.78 -26.75
CA SER A 225 -9.24 8.03 -25.99
C SER A 225 -8.80 7.90 -24.53
N SER A 226 -8.22 6.76 -24.12
CA SER A 226 -7.61 6.62 -22.79
C SER A 226 -6.54 7.69 -22.61
N ARG A 227 -6.60 8.41 -21.49
CA ARG A 227 -5.55 9.38 -21.15
C ARG A 227 -4.25 8.61 -20.93
N CYS A 228 -3.19 9.00 -21.63
CA CYS A 228 -1.84 8.67 -21.20
C CYS A 228 -1.57 9.30 -19.83
N LEU A 229 -0.45 8.97 -19.18
CA LEU A 229 0.08 9.74 -18.04
C LEU A 229 0.42 11.17 -18.49
N THR A 230 -0.58 12.04 -18.53
CA THR A 230 -0.57 13.25 -19.36
C THR A 230 0.18 14.38 -18.68
N GLU A 231 0.15 14.43 -17.35
CA GLU A 231 0.95 15.36 -16.55
C GLU A 231 2.27 14.72 -16.13
N TYR A 232 2.26 13.43 -15.76
CA TYR A 232 3.42 12.81 -15.11
C TYR A 232 4.45 12.19 -16.07
N TYR A 233 4.06 11.87 -17.31
CA TYR A 233 5.01 11.45 -18.37
C TYR A 233 5.47 12.61 -19.26
N LYS A 234 4.74 13.74 -19.33
CA LYS A 234 5.17 14.94 -20.07
C LYS A 234 6.48 15.48 -19.49
N GLY A 235 7.57 15.36 -20.26
CA GLY A 235 8.91 15.70 -19.81
C GLY A 235 9.74 14.51 -19.28
N GLY A 236 9.30 13.27 -19.52
CA GLY A 236 10.10 12.06 -19.29
C GLY A 236 10.29 11.73 -17.82
N LEU A 237 9.19 11.51 -17.10
CA LEU A 237 9.16 11.19 -15.66
C LEU A 237 9.78 12.27 -14.76
N LYS A 238 9.80 13.53 -15.18
CA LYS A 238 10.52 14.65 -14.51
C LYS A 238 10.33 14.70 -12.99
N ASN A 239 9.10 14.54 -12.50
CA ASN A 239 8.77 14.61 -11.06
C ASN A 239 9.00 13.28 -10.32
N LEU A 240 9.03 12.15 -11.03
CA LEU A 240 9.18 10.81 -10.46
C LEU A 240 10.65 10.37 -10.42
N LYS A 241 11.48 10.84 -11.36
CA LYS A 241 12.91 10.51 -11.47
C LYS A 241 13.69 10.60 -10.15
N PRO A 242 13.64 11.71 -9.38
CA PRO A 242 14.36 11.80 -8.11
C PRO A 242 13.88 10.76 -7.08
N LEU A 243 12.57 10.53 -7.01
CA LEU A 243 11.96 9.57 -6.10
C LEU A 243 12.29 8.12 -6.48
N ILE A 244 12.37 7.80 -7.79
CA ILE A 244 12.77 6.47 -8.27
C ILE A 244 14.16 6.13 -7.74
N LEU A 245 15.10 7.07 -7.82
CA LEU A 245 16.47 6.89 -7.33
C LEU A 245 16.53 6.77 -5.80
N GLU A 246 15.83 7.65 -5.09
CA GLU A 246 15.76 7.63 -3.61
C GLU A 246 15.20 6.31 -3.09
N TYR A 247 14.05 5.88 -3.62
CA TYR A 247 13.38 4.66 -3.18
C TYR A 247 14.06 3.39 -3.70
N TYR A 248 14.70 3.40 -4.86
CA TYR A 248 15.57 2.29 -5.28
C TYR A 248 16.68 2.06 -4.25
N ALA A 249 17.37 3.13 -3.81
CA ALA A 249 18.42 3.02 -2.80
C ALA A 249 17.89 2.49 -1.46
N GLN A 250 16.70 2.94 -1.02
CA GLN A 250 16.05 2.44 0.20
C GLN A 250 15.69 0.95 0.11
N LEU A 251 15.04 0.51 -0.98
CA LEU A 251 14.64 -0.88 -1.16
C LEU A 251 15.86 -1.82 -1.30
N SER A 252 16.93 -1.35 -1.95
CA SER A 252 18.15 -2.12 -2.16
C SER A 252 18.87 -2.49 -0.86
N ILE A 253 18.64 -1.77 0.25
CA ILE A 253 19.23 -2.12 1.56
C ILE A 253 18.52 -3.35 2.18
N ASN A 254 17.30 -3.67 1.76
CA ASN A 254 16.53 -4.81 2.25
C ASN A 254 16.52 -5.97 1.21
N PRO A 255 17.21 -7.10 1.46
CA PRO A 255 17.31 -8.18 0.48
C PRO A 255 15.99 -8.83 0.05
N ILE A 256 14.93 -8.74 0.87
CA ILE A 256 13.60 -9.29 0.54
C ILE A 256 12.88 -8.35 -0.42
N LYS A 257 12.89 -7.03 -0.15
CA LYS A 257 12.26 -6.03 -1.01
C LYS A 257 13.03 -5.82 -2.32
N SER A 258 14.37 -5.76 -2.25
CA SER A 258 15.26 -5.66 -3.41
C SER A 258 14.98 -6.74 -4.47
N LYS A 259 14.79 -8.01 -4.07
CA LYS A 259 14.46 -9.12 -4.97
C LYS A 259 13.13 -8.98 -5.73
N LYS A 260 12.23 -8.08 -5.28
CA LYS A 260 10.95 -7.80 -5.95
C LYS A 260 11.00 -6.55 -6.83
N VAL A 261 12.06 -5.75 -6.76
CA VAL A 261 12.26 -4.59 -7.65
C VAL A 261 12.43 -5.09 -9.09
N LYS A 262 11.63 -4.55 -10.01
CA LYS A 262 11.55 -4.99 -11.41
C LYS A 262 11.15 -3.84 -12.32
N LEU A 263 12.03 -2.86 -12.49
CA LEU A 263 11.78 -1.70 -13.34
C LEU A 263 11.48 -2.10 -14.80
N ALA A 264 10.47 -1.47 -15.40
CA ALA A 264 10.14 -1.66 -16.80
C ALA A 264 11.22 -1.06 -17.72
N GLU A 265 11.42 -1.65 -18.91
CA GLU A 265 12.36 -1.15 -19.93
C GLU A 265 12.09 0.33 -20.30
N SER A 266 10.81 0.72 -20.27
CA SER A 266 10.33 2.09 -20.50
C SER A 266 10.88 3.13 -19.52
N VAL A 267 11.38 2.69 -18.36
CA VAL A 267 12.05 3.51 -17.35
C VAL A 267 13.57 3.41 -17.51
N LEU A 268 14.10 2.24 -17.88
CA LEU A 268 15.54 2.01 -18.06
C LEU A 268 16.14 2.68 -19.32
N VAL A 269 15.32 3.18 -20.25
CA VAL A 269 15.79 4.05 -21.35
C VAL A 269 16.33 5.40 -20.86
N TYR A 270 16.00 5.84 -19.65
CA TYR A 270 16.52 7.08 -19.07
C TYR A 270 17.92 6.82 -18.48
N GLN A 271 18.97 7.23 -19.21
CA GLN A 271 20.37 6.96 -18.85
C GLN A 271 20.74 7.43 -17.43
N ASP A 272 20.12 8.51 -16.95
CA ASP A 272 20.30 9.04 -15.60
C ASP A 272 19.78 8.08 -14.52
N ILE A 273 18.68 7.37 -14.79
CA ILE A 273 18.18 6.32 -13.89
C ILE A 273 19.13 5.11 -13.92
N SER A 274 19.39 4.58 -15.10
CA SER A 274 20.12 3.31 -15.26
C SER A 274 21.58 3.39 -14.77
N LYS A 275 22.30 4.49 -15.03
CA LYS A 275 23.68 4.68 -14.53
C LYS A 275 23.75 4.75 -13.01
N ILE A 276 22.75 5.35 -12.35
CA ILE A 276 22.75 5.48 -10.88
C ILE A 276 22.38 4.15 -10.22
N ILE A 277 21.44 3.40 -10.81
CA ILE A 277 21.12 2.02 -10.39
C ILE A 277 22.37 1.13 -10.47
N GLU A 278 23.05 1.10 -11.63
CA GLU A 278 24.31 0.36 -11.77
C GLU A 278 25.35 0.74 -10.70
N ALA A 279 25.46 2.04 -10.36
CA ALA A 279 26.40 2.51 -9.35
C ALA A 279 26.01 2.04 -7.92
N ILE A 280 24.72 2.00 -7.60
CA ILE A 280 24.19 1.46 -6.34
C ILE A 280 24.50 -0.04 -6.25
N ASP A 281 24.16 -0.80 -7.28
CA ASP A 281 24.34 -2.26 -7.31
C ASP A 281 25.83 -2.66 -7.23
N LYS A 282 26.70 -1.94 -7.94
CA LYS A 282 28.17 -2.11 -7.86
C LYS A 282 28.69 -1.83 -6.44
N LYS A 283 28.22 -0.75 -5.80
CA LYS A 283 28.62 -0.38 -4.42
C LYS A 283 28.18 -1.45 -3.41
N GLN A 284 26.99 -2.00 -3.56
CA GLN A 284 26.50 -3.08 -2.68
C GLN A 284 27.25 -4.39 -2.88
N SER A 285 27.50 -4.77 -4.13
CA SER A 285 28.28 -5.97 -4.47
C SER A 285 29.66 -5.92 -3.82
N ASN A 286 30.39 -4.81 -3.98
CA ASN A 286 31.71 -4.61 -3.38
C ASN A 286 31.69 -4.59 -1.83
N SER A 287 30.62 -4.07 -1.23
CA SER A 287 30.43 -4.10 0.23
C SER A 287 30.24 -5.53 0.76
N SER A 288 29.50 -6.37 0.03
CA SER A 288 29.26 -7.77 0.42
C SER A 288 30.53 -8.62 0.44
N VAL A 289 31.45 -8.39 -0.51
CA VAL A 289 32.74 -9.10 -0.62
C VAL A 289 33.70 -8.76 0.54
N HIS A 290 33.52 -7.62 1.20
CA HIS A 290 34.33 -7.22 2.36
C HIS A 290 33.80 -7.69 3.73
N LYS A 291 32.71 -8.47 3.80
CA LYS A 291 32.42 -9.30 4.98
C LYS A 291 33.39 -10.48 5.01
N THR A 292 34.62 -10.18 5.41
CA THR A 292 35.68 -11.15 5.61
C THR A 292 35.23 -12.27 6.54
N ALA A 293 35.49 -13.51 6.13
CA ALA A 293 35.37 -14.66 7.01
C ALA A 293 36.17 -14.41 8.30
N PRO A 294 35.71 -14.89 9.48
CA PRO A 294 36.48 -14.76 10.70
C PRO A 294 37.85 -15.38 10.47
N LYS A 295 38.92 -14.58 10.62
CA LYS A 295 40.29 -15.09 10.54
C LYS A 295 40.41 -16.24 11.53
N ALA A 296 40.63 -17.45 11.01
CA ALA A 296 40.99 -18.58 11.85
C ALA A 296 42.26 -18.19 12.61
N VAL A 297 42.12 -17.99 13.92
CA VAL A 297 43.26 -17.75 14.80
C VAL A 297 44.01 -19.07 14.90
N ASN A 298 45.04 -19.23 14.06
CA ASN A 298 45.96 -20.35 14.16
C ASN A 298 46.62 -20.30 15.54
N LYS A 299 46.13 -21.17 16.43
CA LYS A 299 46.62 -21.34 17.79
C LYS A 299 47.96 -22.09 17.73
N VAL A 300 49.02 -21.38 17.39
CA VAL A 300 50.39 -21.91 17.48
C VAL A 300 50.74 -22.02 18.96
N SER A 301 51.06 -23.24 19.39
CA SER A 301 51.50 -23.52 20.75
C SER A 301 53.02 -23.36 20.90
N SER A 302 53.44 -22.62 21.91
CA SER A 302 54.77 -22.77 22.50
C SER A 302 54.78 -22.32 23.96
N GLN A 303 54.93 -23.28 24.86
CA GLN A 303 55.63 -23.09 26.15
C GLN A 303 57.08 -22.62 25.85
N SER A 304 57.81 -21.89 26.69
CA SER A 304 57.53 -21.25 27.98
C SER A 304 58.23 -19.85 28.00
N ASP A 305 58.50 -19.09 29.08
CA ASP A 305 58.54 -19.35 30.53
C ASP A 305 58.26 -18.08 31.37
N ASN A 306 58.61 -18.13 32.65
CA ASN A 306 58.59 -17.06 33.66
C ASN A 306 59.28 -15.74 33.22
N GLU A 307 58.67 -14.58 33.56
CA GLU A 307 58.95 -13.93 34.84
C GLU A 307 57.89 -12.88 35.24
N SER A 308 57.93 -12.45 36.50
CA SER A 308 56.84 -11.74 37.19
C SER A 308 56.94 -10.21 37.15
N THR A 309 55.82 -9.52 36.90
CA THR A 309 55.38 -8.34 37.70
C THR A 309 53.96 -7.90 37.35
N PRO A 310 53.11 -7.50 38.32
CA PRO A 310 51.75 -7.02 38.05
C PRO A 310 51.68 -5.48 38.00
N LYS A 311 50.97 -4.90 37.03
CA LYS A 311 50.41 -3.54 37.15
C LYS A 311 49.37 -3.18 36.09
N ALA A 312 48.51 -2.22 36.47
CA ALA A 312 47.58 -1.45 35.64
C ALA A 312 46.44 -2.23 34.96
N VAL A 313 45.34 -2.39 35.71
CA VAL A 313 44.00 -2.26 35.10
C VAL A 313 43.91 -0.84 34.53
N THR A 314 43.46 -0.70 33.28
CA THR A 314 43.03 0.58 32.73
C THR A 314 41.79 0.34 31.90
N GLU A 315 40.64 0.75 32.44
CA GLU A 315 39.43 0.90 31.64
C GLU A 315 39.68 2.00 30.60
N VAL A 316 39.27 1.77 29.35
CA VAL A 316 39.09 2.85 28.39
C VAL A 316 37.69 2.74 27.81
N SER A 317 36.78 3.50 28.39
CA SER A 317 35.48 3.79 27.79
C SER A 317 35.64 4.89 26.74
N SER A 318 35.19 4.61 25.52
CA SER A 318 34.79 5.60 24.51
C SER A 318 33.86 4.88 23.54
N SER A 319 32.57 5.19 23.40
CA SER A 319 31.93 6.51 23.34
C SER A 319 32.60 7.42 22.32
N LEU A 320 32.19 7.28 21.07
CA LEU A 320 32.14 8.42 20.17
C LEU A 320 30.96 8.29 19.19
N CYS A 321 29.89 9.02 19.51
CA CYS A 321 28.90 9.40 18.51
C CYS A 321 29.53 10.41 17.55
N CYS A 322 29.32 10.25 16.25
CA CYS A 322 29.49 11.32 15.27
C CYS A 322 28.15 11.60 14.59
N SER A 323 27.46 12.62 15.09
CA SER A 323 26.40 13.32 14.39
C SER A 323 26.98 14.51 13.61
N ILE A 324 26.13 15.20 12.84
CA ILE A 324 26.37 16.49 12.15
C ILE A 324 27.38 16.36 10.97
N LEU A 325 27.15 16.85 9.75
CA LEU A 325 26.17 17.80 9.19
C LEU A 325 25.28 17.16 8.10
#